data_AF-A0A848J4G6-F1
#
_entry.id   AF-A0A848J4G6-F1
#
_cell.length_a   1.000
_cell.length_b   1.000
_cell.length_c   1.000
_cell.angle_alpha   90.00
_cell.angle_beta   90.00
_cell.angle_gamma   90.00
#
_symmetry.space_group_name_H-M   'P 1'
#
loop_
_entity.id
_entity.type
_entity.pdbx_description
1 polymer ?
#
loop_
_entity_poly.entity_id
_entity_poly.type
_entity_poly.pdbx_seq_one_letter_code
_entity_poly.pdbx_strand_id
1 'polypeptide(L)'
;MKKLNLALLAFFLLVLGACSDDEESRTRIVISPGPDAQSEVQAAMIEATPGTDIVFEAGTYNFTSQLSIDDKKDIRIIGAGRTSTTLNFAQQAGGGEGLLATNCENILFQDFTIEDTDGDALKTRDCDFVTFLNVGTVWSGTPDEGNGAYGLYPVLCTNVMIDGCYAYGASDAGIYVGQTTNVIVRNSTAEGNVAGIEIENTINADVYGNTATDNTGGILVFDLPGLTQYGNTCRIYNNTVDNNNRTNFAPAGNIVGIVPAGTGVMLLSTRKVEIFDNDITDNMYGNVITASYMITGNDPGDPNYIQMWDEIYVHDNTYTRDGQYNQNQSGTALCISNVIRTNELSQPDLLIDGLGLRFCAQEAAGTSFINIDAGNLNTETCTGNVKTDITAHDCTGTELPAVSFNPYGTSL
;
A
#
# COMPACT_ATOMS: atom_id res chain seq x y z
N MET A 1 -69.67 -44.51 24.92
CA MET A 1 -68.50 -44.20 25.76
C MET A 1 -67.23 -44.32 24.91
N LYS A 2 -66.47 -43.21 24.83
CA LYS A 2 -65.00 -43.06 24.72
C LYS A 2 -64.21 -44.02 23.79
N LYS A 3 -63.57 -43.43 22.76
CA LYS A 3 -62.11 -43.19 22.57
C LYS A 3 -61.35 -44.43 22.03
N LEU A 4 -60.82 -44.45 20.79
CA LEU A 4 -59.69 -43.70 20.18
C LEU A 4 -58.30 -44.37 20.43
N ASN A 5 -57.56 -44.55 19.31
CA ASN A 5 -56.10 -44.61 19.07
C ASN A 5 -55.34 -45.96 19.07
N LEU A 6 -54.82 -46.33 17.88
CA LEU A 6 -53.38 -46.41 17.50
C LEU A 6 -53.32 -46.85 16.01
N ALA A 7 -53.08 -45.98 15.03
CA ALA A 7 -51.77 -45.52 14.53
C ALA A 7 -50.85 -46.67 14.05
N LEU A 8 -50.59 -46.80 12.74
CA LEU A 8 -49.28 -46.57 12.11
C LEU A 8 -49.25 -46.89 10.58
N LEU A 9 -48.57 -46.02 9.82
CA LEU A 9 -47.82 -46.25 8.57
C LEU A 9 -48.61 -46.65 7.29
N ALA A 10 -48.45 -46.04 6.11
CA ALA A 10 -47.40 -45.18 5.58
C ALA A 10 -47.98 -44.36 4.40
N PHE A 11 -47.75 -43.04 4.40
CA PHE A 11 -47.97 -42.18 3.24
C PHE A 11 -46.61 -41.67 2.78
N PHE A 12 -46.16 -42.16 1.63
CA PHE A 12 -44.92 -41.77 0.99
C PHE A 12 -45.17 -40.43 0.30
N LEU A 13 -44.84 -39.32 0.96
CA LEU A 13 -44.80 -38.00 0.34
C LEU A 13 -43.51 -37.87 -0.47
N LEU A 14 -43.65 -37.73 -1.79
CA LEU A 14 -42.61 -37.13 -2.63
C LEU A 14 -42.46 -35.66 -2.19
N VAL A 15 -41.42 -35.37 -1.42
CA VAL A 15 -40.85 -34.02 -1.32
C VAL A 15 -39.73 -33.97 -2.35
N LEU A 16 -40.05 -33.48 -3.55
CA LEU A 16 -39.02 -32.96 -4.44
C LEU A 16 -38.48 -31.71 -3.76
N GLY A 17 -37.28 -31.82 -3.20
CA GLY A 17 -36.53 -30.68 -2.71
C GLY A 17 -36.25 -29.72 -3.85
N ALA A 18 -36.94 -28.58 -3.84
CA ALA A 18 -36.45 -27.39 -4.50
C ALA A 18 -35.28 -26.86 -3.65
N CYS A 19 -34.07 -27.31 -3.96
CA CYS A 19 -32.92 -26.45 -3.80
C CYS A 19 -33.01 -25.45 -4.95
N SER A 20 -33.61 -24.29 -4.71
CA SER A 20 -33.17 -23.11 -5.45
C SER A 20 -31.83 -22.73 -4.82
N ASP A 21 -30.76 -22.88 -5.58
CA ASP A 21 -29.57 -22.08 -5.38
C ASP A 21 -30.02 -20.63 -5.60
N ASP A 22 -30.45 -19.96 -4.54
CA ASP A 22 -30.67 -18.52 -4.53
C ASP A 22 -29.30 -17.85 -4.58
N GLU A 23 -28.60 -17.94 -5.72
CA GLU A 23 -27.69 -16.87 -6.11
C GLU A 23 -28.57 -15.63 -6.28
N GLU A 24 -28.52 -14.70 -5.33
CA GLU A 24 -29.17 -13.41 -5.48
C GLU A 24 -28.71 -12.77 -6.79
N SER A 25 -29.61 -12.71 -7.79
CA SER A 25 -29.25 -12.16 -9.10
C SER A 25 -28.94 -10.67 -8.95
N ARG A 26 -27.68 -10.29 -9.14
CA ARG A 26 -27.23 -8.90 -9.09
C ARG A 26 -27.79 -8.10 -10.27
N THR A 27 -28.14 -6.84 -10.03
CA THR A 27 -28.57 -5.91 -11.08
C THR A 27 -27.36 -5.47 -11.89
N ARG A 28 -27.35 -5.68 -13.20
CA ARG A 28 -26.21 -5.33 -14.06
C ARG A 28 -26.51 -4.09 -14.91
N ILE A 29 -25.70 -3.04 -14.73
CA ILE A 29 -25.69 -1.84 -15.56
C ILE A 29 -24.45 -1.93 -16.45
N VAL A 30 -24.65 -2.15 -17.76
CA VAL A 30 -23.56 -2.25 -18.73
C VAL A 30 -23.38 -0.91 -19.43
N ILE A 31 -22.14 -0.43 -19.51
CA ILE A 31 -21.78 0.86 -20.07
C ILE A 31 -20.75 0.63 -21.18
N SER A 32 -21.04 1.12 -22.38
CA SER A 32 -20.13 1.07 -23.53
C SER A 32 -19.25 2.33 -23.58
N PRO A 33 -18.04 2.27 -24.14
CA PRO A 33 -17.24 3.47 -24.38
C PRO A 33 -17.94 4.38 -25.38
N GLY A 34 -18.00 5.67 -25.10
CA GLY A 34 -18.70 6.63 -25.96
C GLY A 34 -18.71 8.06 -25.41
N PRO A 35 -19.22 9.03 -26.20
CA PRO A 35 -19.26 10.44 -25.81
C PRO A 35 -20.12 10.71 -24.56
N ASP A 36 -21.12 9.86 -24.30
CA ASP A 36 -22.03 10.01 -23.16
C ASP A 36 -21.58 9.19 -21.93
N ALA A 37 -20.47 8.46 -22.03
CA ALA A 37 -20.06 7.50 -21.01
C ALA A 37 -19.82 8.16 -19.65
N GLN A 38 -19.27 9.38 -19.59
CA GLN A 38 -19.12 10.10 -18.32
C GLN A 38 -20.46 10.30 -17.60
N SER A 39 -21.49 10.75 -18.32
CA SER A 39 -22.82 10.92 -17.73
C SER A 39 -23.47 9.60 -17.35
N GLU A 40 -23.30 8.55 -18.16
CA GLU A 40 -23.87 7.22 -17.88
C GLU A 40 -23.24 6.57 -16.65
N VAL A 41 -21.90 6.61 -16.53
CA VAL A 41 -21.18 6.08 -15.37
C VAL A 41 -21.54 6.84 -14.11
N GLN A 42 -21.56 8.18 -14.17
CA GLN A 42 -21.87 8.97 -12.99
C GLN A 42 -23.32 8.77 -12.54
N ALA A 43 -24.28 8.64 -13.47
CA ALA A 43 -25.66 8.31 -13.16
C ALA A 43 -25.77 6.91 -12.53
N ALA A 44 -25.09 5.91 -13.10
CA ALA A 44 -25.06 4.55 -12.56
C ALA A 44 -24.53 4.52 -11.11
N MET A 45 -23.45 5.25 -10.81
CA MET A 45 -22.90 5.35 -9.45
C MET A 45 -23.87 6.03 -8.47
N ILE A 46 -24.61 7.06 -8.92
CA ILE A 46 -25.61 7.75 -8.09
C ILE A 46 -26.84 6.88 -7.83
N GLU A 47 -27.31 6.15 -8.84
CA GLU A 47 -28.57 5.40 -8.79
C GLU A 47 -28.39 3.96 -8.29
N ALA A 48 -27.16 3.47 -8.20
CA ALA A 48 -26.86 2.11 -7.74
C ALA A 48 -27.52 1.80 -6.40
N THR A 49 -28.16 0.64 -6.33
CA THR A 49 -28.71 0.04 -5.11
C THR A 49 -27.87 -1.17 -4.70
N PRO A 50 -27.98 -1.68 -3.46
CA PRO A 50 -27.29 -2.90 -3.07
C PRO A 50 -27.52 -4.06 -4.05
N GLY A 51 -26.46 -4.80 -4.34
CA GLY A 51 -26.48 -5.87 -5.35
C GLY A 51 -26.31 -5.37 -6.78
N THR A 52 -25.73 -4.18 -7.01
CA THR A 52 -25.50 -3.65 -8.37
C THR A 52 -24.08 -3.93 -8.86
N ASP A 53 -23.98 -4.33 -10.13
CA ASP A 53 -22.76 -4.43 -10.91
C ASP A 53 -22.77 -3.33 -11.97
N ILE A 54 -21.84 -2.38 -11.87
CA ILE A 54 -21.54 -1.38 -12.89
C ILE A 54 -20.41 -1.95 -13.75
N VAL A 55 -20.73 -2.28 -15.00
CA VAL A 55 -19.85 -3.04 -15.88
C VAL A 55 -19.45 -2.20 -17.08
N PHE A 56 -18.15 -1.98 -17.22
CA PHE A 56 -17.54 -1.38 -18.39
C PHE A 56 -17.25 -2.47 -19.42
N GLU A 57 -17.73 -2.26 -20.65
CA GLU A 57 -17.25 -3.04 -21.78
C GLU A 57 -15.76 -2.75 -22.08
N ALA A 58 -15.15 -3.57 -22.94
CA ALA A 58 -13.78 -3.32 -23.37
C ALA A 58 -13.70 -2.01 -24.18
N GLY A 59 -12.69 -1.20 -23.90
CA GLY A 59 -12.43 0.05 -24.60
C GLY A 59 -11.84 1.14 -23.71
N THR A 60 -11.67 2.31 -24.31
CA THR A 60 -11.17 3.51 -23.63
C THR A 60 -12.31 4.49 -23.40
N TYR A 61 -12.47 4.90 -22.14
CA TYR A 61 -13.45 5.86 -21.68
C TYR A 61 -12.71 7.17 -21.37
N ASN A 62 -13.01 8.24 -22.11
CA ASN A 62 -12.37 9.53 -21.87
C ASN A 62 -13.25 10.35 -20.92
N PHE A 63 -12.71 10.67 -19.75
CA PHE A 63 -13.37 11.50 -18.75
C PHE A 63 -12.69 12.87 -18.68
N THR A 64 -13.49 13.90 -18.53
CA THR A 64 -13.03 15.29 -18.29
C THR A 64 -13.29 15.72 -16.86
N SER A 65 -13.87 14.85 -16.03
CA SER A 65 -14.15 15.13 -14.63
C SER A 65 -14.11 13.85 -13.81
N GLN A 66 -13.77 14.01 -12.52
CA GLN A 66 -13.80 12.96 -11.52
C GLN A 66 -15.12 12.19 -11.47
N LEU A 67 -15.03 10.87 -11.31
CA LEU A 67 -16.15 9.99 -11.00
C LEU A 67 -16.32 9.90 -9.48
N SER A 68 -17.56 9.92 -9.00
CA SER A 68 -17.86 9.80 -7.57
C SER A 68 -18.94 8.78 -7.26
N ILE A 69 -18.70 7.96 -6.23
CA ILE A 69 -19.69 7.06 -5.62
C ILE A 69 -19.69 7.29 -4.10
N ASP A 70 -20.85 7.54 -3.51
CA ASP A 70 -20.99 7.89 -2.10
C ASP A 70 -22.15 7.16 -1.44
N ASP A 71 -21.95 6.74 -0.19
CA ASP A 71 -22.97 6.10 0.67
C ASP A 71 -23.64 4.89 0.01
N LYS A 72 -22.82 4.03 -0.63
CA LYS A 72 -23.30 2.81 -1.32
C LYS A 72 -22.85 1.55 -0.60
N LYS A 73 -23.67 0.51 -0.72
CA LYS A 73 -23.41 -0.80 -0.11
C LYS A 73 -23.50 -1.89 -1.16
N ASP A 74 -22.62 -2.88 -1.09
CA ASP A 74 -22.63 -4.07 -1.94
C ASP A 74 -22.64 -3.73 -3.45
N ILE A 75 -21.63 -2.99 -3.89
CA ILE A 75 -21.46 -2.53 -5.28
C ILE A 75 -20.21 -3.17 -5.89
N ARG A 76 -20.29 -3.58 -7.16
CA ARG A 76 -19.13 -4.00 -7.94
C ARG A 76 -18.97 -3.09 -9.15
N ILE A 77 -17.74 -2.62 -9.38
CA ILE A 77 -17.33 -1.78 -10.52
C ILE A 77 -16.31 -2.59 -11.30
N ILE A 78 -16.70 -3.08 -12.48
CA ILE A 78 -16.03 -4.18 -13.17
C ILE A 78 -15.71 -3.78 -14.61
N GLY A 79 -14.45 -3.89 -15.03
CA GLY A 79 -14.04 -3.79 -16.43
C GLY A 79 -13.91 -5.14 -17.12
N ALA A 80 -13.58 -5.13 -18.40
CA ALA A 80 -13.37 -6.32 -19.21
C ALA A 80 -11.96 -6.94 -19.05
N GLY A 81 -11.09 -6.32 -18.24
CA GLY A 81 -9.70 -6.72 -17.99
C GLY A 81 -8.81 -5.48 -17.79
N ARG A 82 -7.79 -5.58 -16.93
CA ARG A 82 -6.85 -4.49 -16.65
C ARG A 82 -6.31 -3.80 -17.90
N THR A 83 -6.00 -4.57 -18.94
CA THR A 83 -5.48 -4.07 -20.23
C THR A 83 -6.54 -3.93 -21.33
N SER A 84 -7.81 -4.15 -21.01
CA SER A 84 -8.94 -4.14 -21.95
C SER A 84 -9.95 -3.03 -21.66
N THR A 85 -9.98 -2.50 -20.44
CA THR A 85 -10.79 -1.34 -20.04
C THR A 85 -9.89 -0.26 -19.47
N THR A 86 -9.86 0.90 -20.12
CA THR A 86 -9.09 2.08 -19.70
C THR A 86 -10.04 3.23 -19.37
N LEU A 87 -9.93 3.77 -18.16
CA LEU A 87 -10.57 5.01 -17.72
C LEU A 87 -9.53 6.13 -17.82
N ASN A 88 -9.56 6.89 -18.92
CA ASN A 88 -8.55 7.88 -19.28
C ASN A 88 -8.98 9.28 -18.81
N PHE A 89 -8.12 9.92 -18.02
CA PHE A 89 -8.31 11.25 -17.44
C PHE A 89 -7.33 12.30 -17.98
N ALA A 90 -6.60 12.04 -19.06
CA ALA A 90 -5.63 12.98 -19.65
C ALA A 90 -6.23 14.35 -20.07
N GLN A 91 -7.56 14.50 -20.08
CA GLN A 91 -8.29 15.75 -20.32
C GLN A 91 -9.13 16.19 -19.11
N GLN A 92 -8.78 15.73 -17.91
CA GLN A 92 -9.44 16.12 -16.69
C GLN A 92 -9.38 17.65 -16.52
N ALA A 93 -10.51 18.22 -16.16
CA ALA A 93 -10.69 19.65 -15.94
C ALA A 93 -11.51 19.92 -14.67
N GLY A 94 -11.90 18.88 -13.94
CA GLY A 94 -12.75 18.97 -12.76
C GLY A 94 -12.55 17.80 -11.80
N GLY A 95 -12.50 18.11 -10.51
CA GLY A 95 -12.15 17.15 -9.46
C GLY A 95 -10.64 16.94 -9.34
N GLY A 96 -10.21 16.33 -8.24
CA GLY A 96 -8.80 16.02 -7.98
C GLY A 96 -8.48 14.54 -8.13
N GLU A 97 -9.50 13.68 -8.27
CA GLU A 97 -9.32 12.24 -8.38
C GLU A 97 -9.87 11.69 -9.71
N GLY A 98 -9.39 10.52 -10.14
CA GLY A 98 -10.04 9.78 -11.24
C GLY A 98 -11.38 9.21 -10.79
N LEU A 99 -11.35 8.39 -9.74
CA LEU A 99 -12.52 7.84 -9.08
C LEU A 99 -12.40 7.98 -7.56
N LEU A 100 -13.39 8.65 -6.96
CA LEU A 100 -13.54 8.78 -5.51
C LEU A 100 -14.73 7.96 -5.01
N ALA A 101 -14.48 7.01 -4.12
CA ALA A 101 -15.51 6.34 -3.34
C ALA A 101 -15.49 6.80 -1.88
N THR A 102 -16.63 7.23 -1.35
CA THR A 102 -16.75 7.70 0.03
C THR A 102 -17.88 6.96 0.75
N ASN A 103 -17.70 6.68 2.05
CA ASN A 103 -18.74 6.09 2.89
C ASN A 103 -19.34 4.78 2.34
N CYS A 104 -18.56 4.01 1.59
CA CYS A 104 -19.03 2.78 0.96
C CYS A 104 -18.78 1.55 1.84
N GLU A 105 -19.64 0.55 1.73
CA GLU A 105 -19.50 -0.73 2.42
C GLU A 105 -19.55 -1.87 1.41
N ASN A 106 -18.61 -2.82 1.47
CA ASN A 106 -18.58 -3.99 0.58
C ASN A 106 -18.51 -3.57 -0.91
N ILE A 107 -17.47 -2.82 -1.27
CA ILE A 107 -17.25 -2.31 -2.63
C ILE A 107 -16.07 -3.01 -3.31
N LEU A 108 -16.29 -3.47 -4.54
CA LEU A 108 -15.28 -4.13 -5.38
C LEU A 108 -14.95 -3.28 -6.61
N PHE A 109 -13.67 -3.03 -6.82
CA PHE A 109 -13.11 -2.52 -8.07
C PHE A 109 -12.32 -3.63 -8.74
N GLN A 110 -12.67 -3.94 -10.00
CA GLN A 110 -12.08 -5.09 -10.68
C GLN A 110 -11.82 -4.85 -12.17
N ASP A 111 -10.66 -5.30 -12.65
CA ASP A 111 -10.39 -5.52 -14.08
C ASP A 111 -10.45 -4.27 -14.99
N PHE A 112 -9.89 -3.14 -14.54
CA PHE A 112 -9.70 -1.93 -15.37
C PHE A 112 -8.43 -1.17 -14.97
N THR A 113 -7.99 -0.24 -15.82
CA THR A 113 -6.90 0.71 -15.51
C THR A 113 -7.43 2.14 -15.50
N ILE A 114 -7.01 2.94 -14.53
CA ILE A 114 -7.18 4.41 -14.51
C ILE A 114 -5.88 5.05 -14.98
N GLU A 115 -5.96 5.96 -15.95
CA GLU A 115 -4.80 6.61 -16.55
C GLU A 115 -4.86 8.14 -16.46
N ASP A 116 -3.70 8.75 -16.21
CA ASP A 116 -3.42 10.18 -16.40
C ASP A 116 -4.38 11.12 -15.67
N THR A 117 -4.65 10.85 -14.39
CA THR A 117 -5.43 11.74 -13.52
C THR A 117 -4.63 12.97 -13.10
N ASP A 118 -5.31 14.10 -12.90
CA ASP A 118 -4.69 15.35 -12.41
C ASP A 118 -4.16 15.20 -10.97
N GLY A 119 -4.79 14.34 -10.17
CA GLY A 119 -4.38 13.99 -8.81
C GLY A 119 -4.55 12.49 -8.57
N ASP A 120 -5.13 12.08 -7.45
CA ASP A 120 -5.17 10.65 -7.05
C ASP A 120 -5.96 9.79 -8.06
N ALA A 121 -5.48 8.60 -8.40
CA ALA A 121 -6.14 7.80 -9.42
C ALA A 121 -7.43 7.15 -8.91
N LEU A 122 -7.34 6.30 -7.88
CA LEU A 122 -8.48 5.60 -7.28
C LEU A 122 -8.45 5.72 -5.76
N LYS A 123 -9.34 6.54 -5.21
CA LYS A 123 -9.39 6.86 -3.78
C LYS A 123 -10.64 6.31 -3.12
N THR A 124 -10.47 5.63 -2.00
CA THR A 124 -11.57 5.17 -1.15
C THR A 124 -11.40 5.75 0.23
N ARG A 125 -12.41 6.49 0.72
CA ARG A 125 -12.33 7.21 2.00
C ARG A 125 -13.51 6.86 2.90
N ASP A 126 -13.23 6.63 4.19
CA ASP A 126 -14.26 6.24 5.18
C ASP A 126 -15.08 5.02 4.73
N CYS A 127 -14.45 4.01 4.13
CA CYS A 127 -15.11 2.81 3.61
C CYS A 127 -14.81 1.57 4.46
N ASP A 128 -15.71 0.57 4.43
CA ASP A 128 -15.51 -0.75 5.05
C ASP A 128 -15.65 -1.86 4.01
N PHE A 129 -14.80 -2.88 4.08
CA PHE A 129 -14.72 -3.96 3.07
C PHE A 129 -14.53 -3.43 1.65
N VAL A 130 -13.31 -2.98 1.37
CA VAL A 130 -12.89 -2.49 0.05
C VAL A 130 -11.99 -3.52 -0.62
N THR A 131 -12.33 -3.92 -1.84
CA THR A 131 -11.47 -4.78 -2.67
C THR A 131 -11.02 -4.08 -3.94
N PHE A 132 -9.71 -4.09 -4.16
CA PHE A 132 -9.09 -3.78 -5.44
C PHE A 132 -8.54 -5.10 -6.01
N LEU A 133 -9.10 -5.54 -7.14
CA LEU A 133 -8.73 -6.81 -7.76
C LEU A 133 -8.32 -6.59 -9.22
N ASN A 134 -7.04 -6.81 -9.52
CA ASN A 134 -6.50 -6.62 -10.87
C ASN A 134 -6.79 -5.22 -11.46
N VAL A 135 -6.67 -4.19 -10.62
CA VAL A 135 -6.83 -2.78 -11.03
C VAL A 135 -5.46 -2.17 -11.36
N GLY A 136 -5.39 -1.38 -12.42
CA GLY A 136 -4.22 -0.59 -12.82
C GLY A 136 -4.37 0.89 -12.50
N THR A 137 -3.30 1.56 -12.09
CA THR A 137 -3.19 3.03 -12.02
C THR A 137 -1.90 3.47 -12.68
N VAL A 138 -1.98 4.36 -13.67
CA VAL A 138 -0.82 4.67 -14.54
C VAL A 138 -0.80 6.15 -14.90
N TRP A 139 0.33 6.80 -14.67
CA TRP A 139 0.69 8.03 -15.39
C TRP A 139 1.56 7.65 -16.57
N SER A 140 1.00 7.74 -17.79
CA SER A 140 1.54 7.15 -19.01
C SER A 140 2.83 7.81 -19.53
N GLY A 141 3.16 8.98 -18.99
CA GLY A 141 4.39 9.72 -19.27
C GLY A 141 5.64 9.17 -18.58
N THR A 142 6.73 9.93 -18.68
CA THR A 142 7.88 9.73 -17.78
C THR A 142 7.45 10.16 -16.38
N PRO A 143 7.72 9.37 -15.32
CA PRO A 143 7.39 9.76 -13.96
C PRO A 143 7.97 11.13 -13.62
N ASP A 144 7.11 12.01 -13.12
CA ASP A 144 7.38 13.44 -12.96
C ASP A 144 6.68 13.99 -11.71
N GLU A 145 7.19 15.09 -11.15
CA GLU A 145 6.64 15.75 -9.97
C GLU A 145 5.20 16.27 -10.18
N GLY A 146 4.79 16.48 -11.44
CA GLY A 146 3.44 16.91 -11.81
C GLY A 146 2.43 15.78 -11.97
N ASN A 147 2.83 14.52 -11.82
CA ASN A 147 1.88 13.41 -11.79
C ASN A 147 1.04 13.45 -10.51
N GLY A 148 -0.06 12.71 -10.50
CA GLY A 148 -0.88 12.57 -9.31
C GLY A 148 -0.14 11.85 -8.18
N ALA A 149 -0.52 12.17 -6.95
CA ALA A 149 0.19 11.73 -5.75
C ALA A 149 0.04 10.22 -5.52
N TYR A 150 -1.19 9.72 -5.48
CA TYR A 150 -1.47 8.34 -5.08
C TYR A 150 -2.19 7.56 -6.17
N GLY A 151 -1.69 6.37 -6.50
CA GLY A 151 -2.35 5.44 -7.42
C GLY A 151 -3.60 4.82 -6.79
N LEU A 152 -3.41 3.73 -6.04
CA LEU A 152 -4.47 3.17 -5.19
C LEU A 152 -4.40 3.83 -3.82
N TYR A 153 -5.52 4.38 -3.35
CA TYR A 153 -5.55 5.21 -2.14
C TYR A 153 -6.76 4.92 -1.23
N PRO A 154 -6.79 3.77 -0.53
CA PRO A 154 -7.60 3.60 0.67
C PRO A 154 -7.10 4.45 1.84
N VAL A 155 -8.02 5.22 2.43
CA VAL A 155 -7.77 6.05 3.61
C VAL A 155 -8.93 6.08 4.58
N LEU A 156 -8.65 6.01 5.88
CA LEU A 156 -9.70 5.92 6.91
C LEU A 156 -10.65 4.73 6.68
N CYS A 157 -10.13 3.64 6.13
CA CYS A 157 -10.93 2.47 5.78
C CYS A 157 -10.79 1.36 6.83
N THR A 158 -11.65 0.34 6.76
CA THR A 158 -11.48 -0.92 7.49
C THR A 158 -11.63 -2.09 6.52
N ASN A 159 -10.85 -3.16 6.70
CA ASN A 159 -10.89 -4.38 5.91
C ASN A 159 -10.63 -4.12 4.41
N VAL A 160 -9.37 -3.86 4.06
CA VAL A 160 -8.97 -3.51 2.68
C VAL A 160 -8.12 -4.63 2.06
N MET A 161 -8.55 -5.14 0.91
CA MET A 161 -7.79 -6.08 0.09
C MET A 161 -7.32 -5.41 -1.20
N ILE A 162 -6.02 -5.47 -1.47
CA ILE A 162 -5.40 -5.10 -2.75
C ILE A 162 -4.71 -6.35 -3.30
N ASP A 163 -5.22 -6.89 -4.41
CA ASP A 163 -4.77 -8.18 -4.97
C ASP A 163 -4.56 -8.10 -6.49
N GLY A 164 -3.36 -8.42 -6.95
CA GLY A 164 -3.06 -8.47 -8.38
C GLY A 164 -3.01 -7.09 -9.07
N CYS A 165 -2.88 -6.01 -8.31
CA CYS A 165 -2.92 -4.64 -8.83
C CYS A 165 -1.60 -4.20 -9.46
N TYR A 166 -1.66 -3.14 -10.27
CA TYR A 166 -0.50 -2.52 -10.91
C TYR A 166 -0.53 -1.01 -10.70
N ALA A 167 0.59 -0.42 -10.27
CA ALA A 167 0.70 1.03 -10.09
C ALA A 167 2.02 1.57 -10.67
N TYR A 168 1.91 2.60 -11.52
CA TYR A 168 3.06 3.20 -12.19
C TYR A 168 3.03 4.73 -12.21
N GLY A 169 4.16 5.33 -11.86
CA GLY A 169 4.45 6.75 -12.11
C GLY A 169 3.85 7.74 -11.11
N ALA A 170 3.36 7.28 -9.96
CA ALA A 170 2.82 8.15 -8.91
C ALA A 170 3.91 9.05 -8.33
N SER A 171 3.60 10.33 -8.13
CA SER A 171 4.54 11.32 -7.55
C SER A 171 4.73 11.15 -6.05
N ASP A 172 3.91 10.34 -5.39
CA ASP A 172 4.03 10.01 -3.98
C ASP A 172 4.10 8.48 -3.80
N ALA A 173 2.98 7.77 -3.91
CA ALA A 173 2.96 6.32 -3.76
C ALA A 173 2.08 5.63 -4.81
N GLY A 174 2.63 4.56 -5.42
CA GLY A 174 1.87 3.75 -6.38
C GLY A 174 0.68 3.06 -5.70
N ILE A 175 0.95 2.38 -4.60
CA ILE A 175 -0.06 1.78 -3.72
C ILE A 175 0.09 2.41 -2.34
N TYR A 176 -0.88 3.19 -1.92
CA TYR A 176 -0.88 3.88 -0.63
C TYR A 176 -2.02 3.37 0.25
N VAL A 177 -1.75 3.08 1.52
CA VAL A 177 -2.77 2.73 2.50
C VAL A 177 -2.59 3.57 3.75
N GLY A 178 -3.51 4.51 3.99
CA GLY A 178 -3.41 5.49 5.08
C GLY A 178 -4.47 5.30 6.16
N GLN A 179 -4.10 5.43 7.44
CA GLN A 179 -5.05 5.52 8.56
C GLN A 179 -6.13 4.42 8.53
N THR A 180 -5.77 3.22 8.07
CA THR A 180 -6.70 2.11 7.80
C THR A 180 -6.51 1.00 8.83
N THR A 181 -7.52 0.16 9.07
CA THR A 181 -7.42 -1.00 9.95
C THR A 181 -7.70 -2.30 9.19
N ASN A 182 -6.85 -3.31 9.38
CA ASN A 182 -6.88 -4.62 8.71
C ASN A 182 -6.73 -4.51 7.19
N VAL A 183 -5.49 -4.71 6.73
CA VAL A 183 -5.11 -4.53 5.33
C VAL A 183 -4.36 -5.76 4.84
N ILE A 184 -4.66 -6.18 3.62
CA ILE A 184 -3.85 -7.14 2.88
C ILE A 184 -3.49 -6.52 1.52
N VAL A 185 -2.20 -6.40 1.24
CA VAL A 185 -1.65 -6.02 -0.07
C VAL A 185 -0.84 -7.19 -0.61
N ARG A 186 -1.29 -7.79 -1.71
CA ARG A 186 -0.62 -8.97 -2.26
C ARG A 186 -0.61 -9.07 -3.77
N ASN A 187 0.31 -9.88 -4.29
CA ASN A 187 0.43 -10.22 -5.71
C ASN A 187 0.47 -9.00 -6.64
N SER A 188 0.81 -7.83 -6.12
CA SER A 188 0.72 -6.56 -6.83
C SER A 188 2.09 -6.09 -7.28
N THR A 189 2.12 -5.23 -8.30
CA THR A 189 3.34 -4.66 -8.84
C THR A 189 3.29 -3.14 -8.74
N ALA A 190 4.26 -2.55 -8.07
CA ALA A 190 4.43 -1.10 -7.99
C ALA A 190 5.80 -0.73 -8.57
N GLU A 191 5.82 0.03 -9.65
CA GLU A 191 7.06 0.40 -10.33
C GLU A 191 7.10 1.84 -10.79
N GLY A 192 8.30 2.44 -10.84
CA GLY A 192 8.45 3.80 -11.36
C GLY A 192 7.87 4.93 -10.49
N ASN A 193 7.50 4.65 -9.23
CA ASN A 193 6.91 5.61 -8.30
C ASN A 193 7.98 6.25 -7.39
N VAL A 194 7.61 7.22 -6.56
CA VAL A 194 8.47 7.60 -5.42
C VAL A 194 8.49 6.46 -4.40
N ALA A 195 7.36 6.17 -3.76
CA ALA A 195 7.15 4.97 -2.98
C ALA A 195 6.42 3.91 -3.83
N GLY A 196 6.94 2.69 -3.88
CA GLY A 196 6.21 1.59 -4.53
C GLY A 196 4.92 1.29 -3.76
N ILE A 197 5.08 0.82 -2.52
CA ILE A 197 3.98 0.53 -1.60
C ILE A 197 4.22 1.30 -0.30
N GLU A 198 3.24 2.07 0.16
CA GLU A 198 3.30 2.78 1.44
C GLU A 198 2.14 2.39 2.35
N ILE A 199 2.49 2.00 3.58
CA ILE A 199 1.56 1.72 4.67
C ILE A 199 1.73 2.82 5.73
N GLU A 200 0.85 3.81 5.70
CA GLU A 200 0.89 4.98 6.58
C GLU A 200 -0.16 4.88 7.69
N ASN A 201 0.24 5.08 8.95
CA ASN A 201 -0.64 5.22 10.11
C ASN A 201 -1.70 4.08 10.22
N THR A 202 -1.37 2.90 9.71
CA THR A 202 -2.29 1.77 9.53
C THR A 202 -2.09 0.73 10.63
N ILE A 203 -3.20 0.13 11.09
CA ILE A 203 -3.22 -0.88 12.14
C ILE A 203 -3.47 -2.24 11.50
N ASN A 204 -2.56 -3.20 11.70
CA ASN A 204 -2.61 -4.56 11.17
C ASN A 204 -2.59 -4.61 9.63
N ALA A 205 -1.40 -4.71 9.05
CA ALA A 205 -1.21 -4.87 7.61
C ALA A 205 -0.36 -6.11 7.28
N ASP A 206 -0.77 -6.86 6.26
CA ASP A 206 0.03 -7.89 5.60
C ASP A 206 0.40 -7.41 4.19
N VAL A 207 1.69 -7.30 3.90
CA VAL A 207 2.23 -6.89 2.60
C VAL A 207 3.09 -8.03 2.07
N TYR A 208 2.57 -8.82 1.12
CA TYR A 208 3.29 -10.02 0.66
C TYR A 208 3.10 -10.43 -0.78
N GLY A 209 4.08 -11.14 -1.35
CA GLY A 209 3.99 -11.61 -2.74
C GLY A 209 3.99 -10.49 -3.76
N ASN A 210 4.39 -9.27 -3.37
CA ASN A 210 4.42 -8.11 -4.25
C ASN A 210 5.78 -7.97 -4.94
N THR A 211 5.79 -7.21 -6.04
CA THR A 211 7.00 -6.73 -6.69
C THR A 211 7.06 -5.22 -6.59
N ALA A 212 8.07 -4.69 -5.91
CA ALA A 212 8.35 -3.25 -5.83
C ALA A 212 9.70 -2.98 -6.50
N THR A 213 9.69 -2.36 -7.68
CA THR A 213 10.91 -2.15 -8.49
C THR A 213 10.98 -0.81 -9.19
N ASP A 214 12.20 -0.30 -9.45
CA ASP A 214 12.43 1.00 -10.11
C ASP A 214 11.69 2.19 -9.46
N ASN A 215 11.39 2.08 -8.16
CA ASN A 215 10.87 3.19 -7.36
C ASN A 215 12.04 3.96 -6.72
N THR A 216 11.75 5.06 -6.00
CA THR A 216 12.75 5.68 -5.12
C THR A 216 12.96 4.84 -3.86
N GLY A 217 11.85 4.41 -3.26
CA GLY A 217 11.78 3.43 -2.18
C GLY A 217 10.78 2.32 -2.50
N GLY A 218 11.13 1.07 -2.21
CA GLY A 218 10.30 -0.09 -2.53
C GLY A 218 9.03 -0.17 -1.67
N ILE A 219 9.19 -0.52 -0.38
CA ILE A 219 8.09 -0.67 0.57
C ILE A 219 8.34 0.24 1.79
N LEU A 220 7.41 1.13 2.09
CA LEU A 220 7.49 2.07 3.20
C LEU A 220 6.42 1.76 4.25
N VAL A 221 6.78 1.83 5.54
CA VAL A 221 5.83 1.74 6.64
C VAL A 221 6.05 2.90 7.58
N PHE A 222 5.20 3.92 7.45
CA PHE A 222 5.35 5.19 8.13
C PHE A 222 4.26 5.36 9.18
N ASP A 223 4.63 5.93 10.31
CA ASP A 223 3.70 6.48 11.28
C ASP A 223 4.04 7.96 11.44
N LEU A 224 3.11 8.83 11.08
CA LEU A 224 3.29 10.27 11.00
C LEU A 224 2.45 11.02 12.04
N PRO A 225 2.92 12.20 12.48
CA PRO A 225 2.22 13.04 13.45
C PRO A 225 1.00 13.76 12.84
N GLY A 226 0.09 14.23 13.69
CA GLY A 226 -0.98 15.16 13.30
C GLY A 226 -2.17 14.53 12.59
N LEU A 227 -2.27 13.20 12.61
CA LEU A 227 -3.31 12.42 11.95
C LEU A 227 -4.35 11.90 12.95
N THR A 228 -5.48 11.39 12.45
CA THR A 228 -6.58 10.93 13.32
C THR A 228 -6.33 9.56 13.94
N GLN A 229 -5.37 8.82 13.38
CA GLN A 229 -4.97 7.49 13.81
C GLN A 229 -3.45 7.36 13.73
N TYR A 230 -2.85 6.58 14.64
CA TYR A 230 -1.48 6.09 14.51
C TYR A 230 -1.48 4.60 14.18
N GLY A 231 -0.48 4.19 13.41
CA GLY A 231 -0.29 2.82 12.97
C GLY A 231 0.37 1.92 14.02
N ASN A 232 0.38 0.63 13.71
CA ASN A 232 1.24 -0.41 14.29
C ASN A 232 0.91 -1.76 13.65
N THR A 233 1.81 -2.73 13.83
CA THR A 233 1.57 -4.12 13.41
C THR A 233 1.52 -4.24 11.90
N CYS A 234 2.69 -4.50 11.30
CA CYS A 234 2.82 -4.73 9.86
C CYS A 234 3.75 -5.93 9.61
N ARG A 235 3.34 -6.83 8.72
CA ARG A 235 4.17 -7.95 8.27
C ARG A 235 4.51 -7.75 6.81
N ILE A 236 5.80 -7.77 6.48
CA ILE A 236 6.32 -7.59 5.13
C ILE A 236 7.06 -8.88 4.76
N TYR A 237 6.49 -9.69 3.86
CA TYR A 237 7.07 -11.00 3.58
C TYR A 237 6.86 -11.54 2.17
N ASN A 238 7.74 -12.43 1.71
CA ASN A 238 7.66 -13.01 0.36
C ASN A 238 7.55 -11.96 -0.77
N ASN A 239 8.12 -10.76 -0.58
CA ASN A 239 8.15 -9.73 -1.62
C ASN A 239 9.46 -9.78 -2.40
N THR A 240 9.41 -9.36 -3.66
CA THR A 240 10.57 -8.99 -4.46
C THR A 240 10.71 -7.47 -4.42
N VAL A 241 11.75 -6.97 -3.75
CA VAL A 241 12.02 -5.54 -3.58
C VAL A 241 13.35 -5.25 -4.25
N ASP A 242 13.29 -4.87 -5.53
CA ASP A 242 14.46 -4.90 -6.41
C ASP A 242 14.72 -3.56 -7.10
N ASN A 243 15.98 -3.11 -7.15
CA ASN A 243 16.40 -1.99 -8.00
C ASN A 243 15.59 -0.70 -7.78
N ASN A 244 15.19 -0.38 -6.55
CA ASN A 244 14.49 0.86 -6.23
C ASN A 244 15.47 2.04 -6.13
N ASN A 245 16.07 2.42 -7.26
CA ASN A 245 17.16 3.41 -7.36
C ASN A 245 16.75 4.72 -8.05
N ARG A 246 15.49 4.87 -8.43
CA ARG A 246 14.98 6.04 -9.13
C ARG A 246 15.20 7.29 -8.29
N THR A 247 15.58 8.37 -8.95
CA THR A 247 15.70 9.69 -8.31
C THR A 247 14.35 10.10 -7.76
N ASN A 248 14.31 10.54 -6.51
CA ASN A 248 13.10 11.06 -5.88
C ASN A 248 12.56 12.27 -6.66
N PHE A 249 11.28 12.20 -7.02
CA PHE A 249 10.56 13.23 -7.78
C PHE A 249 9.29 13.70 -7.05
N ALA A 250 9.21 13.44 -5.74
CA ALA A 250 8.06 13.91 -4.95
C ALA A 250 8.00 15.44 -4.93
N PRO A 251 6.80 16.02 -4.94
CA PRO A 251 6.62 17.45 -4.74
C PRO A 251 7.32 17.94 -3.46
N ALA A 252 7.95 19.12 -3.56
CA ALA A 252 8.67 19.70 -2.43
C ALA A 252 7.74 19.91 -1.22
N GLY A 253 8.16 19.39 -0.06
CA GLY A 253 7.40 19.47 1.19
C GLY A 253 6.70 18.17 1.59
N ASN A 254 6.52 17.22 0.65
CA ASN A 254 6.03 15.89 0.99
C ASN A 254 7.08 15.12 1.79
N ILE A 255 6.63 14.36 2.80
CA ILE A 255 7.53 13.58 3.65
C ILE A 255 8.25 12.47 2.86
N VAL A 256 7.60 11.86 1.88
CA VAL A 256 8.26 10.90 0.99
C VAL A 256 9.40 11.52 0.16
N GLY A 257 9.43 12.85 0.02
CA GLY A 257 10.51 13.58 -0.65
C GLY A 257 11.86 13.52 0.08
N ILE A 258 11.88 13.08 1.34
CA ILE A 258 13.14 12.83 2.06
C ILE A 258 13.62 11.38 1.96
N VAL A 259 12.83 10.47 1.38
CA VAL A 259 13.20 9.07 1.18
C VAL A 259 14.41 9.00 0.24
N PRO A 260 15.50 8.34 0.65
CA PRO A 260 16.67 8.18 -0.19
C PRO A 260 16.35 7.31 -1.41
N ALA A 261 16.83 7.72 -2.59
CA ALA A 261 16.83 6.87 -3.77
C ALA A 261 17.77 5.67 -3.53
N GLY A 262 17.30 4.45 -3.73
CA GLY A 262 18.04 3.23 -3.39
C GLY A 262 17.51 2.53 -2.14
N THR A 263 16.29 2.85 -1.70
CA THR A 263 15.70 2.28 -0.49
C THR A 263 14.91 1.01 -0.81
N GLY A 264 15.24 -0.10 -0.15
CA GLY A 264 14.44 -1.33 -0.24
C GLY A 264 13.16 -1.22 0.58
N VAL A 265 13.26 -1.52 1.88
CA VAL A 265 12.20 -1.37 2.87
C VAL A 265 12.59 -0.26 3.85
N MET A 266 11.68 0.66 4.17
CA MET A 266 11.94 1.72 5.15
C MET A 266 10.80 1.89 6.14
N LEU A 267 11.18 1.95 7.42
CA LEU A 267 10.30 2.18 8.55
C LEU A 267 10.55 3.60 9.09
N LEU A 268 9.49 4.36 9.32
CA LEU A 268 9.56 5.69 9.93
C LEU A 268 8.66 5.73 11.17
N SER A 269 9.27 5.75 12.35
CA SER A 269 8.60 5.84 13.67
C SER A 269 7.47 4.85 13.95
N THR A 270 7.42 3.75 13.21
CA THR A 270 6.40 2.72 13.40
C THR A 270 6.85 1.68 14.42
N ARG A 271 5.94 0.79 14.80
CA ARG A 271 6.20 -0.27 15.78
C ARG A 271 5.50 -1.57 15.45
N LYS A 272 6.04 -2.66 16.00
CA LYS A 272 5.58 -4.04 15.77
C LYS A 272 5.62 -4.33 14.28
N VAL A 273 6.81 -4.38 13.72
CA VAL A 273 6.99 -4.69 12.30
C VAL A 273 7.86 -5.93 12.18
N GLU A 274 7.39 -6.88 11.37
CA GLU A 274 8.09 -8.12 11.05
C GLU A 274 8.42 -8.12 9.56
N ILE A 275 9.69 -8.30 9.22
CA ILE A 275 10.21 -8.28 7.85
C ILE A 275 10.93 -9.59 7.59
N PHE A 276 10.36 -10.46 6.75
CA PHE A 276 10.89 -11.82 6.59
C PHE A 276 10.65 -12.47 5.24
N ASP A 277 11.49 -13.43 4.86
CA ASP A 277 11.37 -14.17 3.60
C ASP A 277 11.25 -13.26 2.35
N ASN A 278 11.85 -12.07 2.36
CA ASN A 278 11.86 -11.19 1.18
C ASN A 278 13.17 -11.33 0.40
N ASP A 279 13.06 -11.19 -0.93
CA ASP A 279 14.20 -10.97 -1.81
C ASP A 279 14.39 -9.46 -1.98
N ILE A 280 15.37 -8.89 -1.26
CA ILE A 280 15.65 -7.44 -1.22
C ILE A 280 16.99 -7.18 -1.91
N THR A 281 16.92 -6.91 -3.21
CA THR A 281 18.08 -6.92 -4.09
C THR A 281 18.31 -5.56 -4.74
N ASP A 282 19.57 -5.21 -4.94
CA ASP A 282 20.01 -4.10 -5.78
C ASP A 282 19.40 -2.71 -5.43
N ASN A 283 18.99 -2.50 -4.18
CA ASN A 283 18.59 -1.18 -3.66
C ASN A 283 19.81 -0.45 -3.10
N MET A 284 20.29 0.60 -3.76
CA MET A 284 21.67 1.09 -3.61
C MET A 284 21.97 1.96 -2.39
N TYR A 285 20.98 2.36 -1.60
CA TYR A 285 21.14 3.15 -0.38
C TYR A 285 21.09 2.31 0.89
N GLY A 286 20.08 1.44 1.02
CA GLY A 286 19.93 0.54 2.16
C GLY A 286 18.79 -0.44 1.92
N ASN A 287 18.97 -1.71 2.29
CA ASN A 287 17.97 -2.74 2.02
C ASN A 287 16.81 -2.69 3.03
N VAL A 288 17.12 -2.57 4.32
CA VAL A 288 16.13 -2.32 5.39
C VAL A 288 16.61 -1.12 6.20
N ILE A 289 15.79 -0.08 6.24
CA ILE A 289 16.09 1.18 6.92
C ILE A 289 15.08 1.38 8.05
N THR A 290 15.56 1.66 9.26
CA THR A 290 14.69 2.02 10.40
C THR A 290 15.10 3.39 10.91
N ALA A 291 14.17 4.34 10.79
CA ALA A 291 14.39 5.74 11.13
C ALA A 291 13.30 6.27 12.08
N SER A 292 13.69 7.16 12.97
CA SER A 292 12.86 7.97 13.84
C SER A 292 12.54 9.28 13.13
N TYR A 293 11.33 9.78 13.32
CA TYR A 293 10.91 11.10 12.83
C TYR A 293 11.78 12.23 13.38
N MET A 294 12.47 12.01 14.50
CA MET A 294 13.46 12.94 15.05
C MET A 294 14.56 13.30 14.04
N ILE A 295 14.85 12.41 13.08
CA ILE A 295 15.86 12.66 12.03
C ILE A 295 15.46 13.79 11.06
N THR A 296 14.18 14.16 11.04
CA THR A 296 13.68 15.31 10.28
C THR A 296 14.07 16.65 10.89
N GLY A 297 14.50 16.66 12.17
CA GLY A 297 14.91 17.86 12.90
C GLY A 297 13.74 18.76 13.34
N ASN A 298 12.49 18.31 13.19
CA ASN A 298 11.30 19.07 13.52
C ASN A 298 10.59 18.48 14.75
N ASP A 299 10.20 19.32 15.70
CA ASP A 299 9.22 18.95 16.72
C ASP A 299 7.84 18.88 16.05
N PRO A 300 7.20 17.70 16.00
CA PRO A 300 5.89 17.56 15.37
C PRO A 300 4.78 18.33 16.09
N GLY A 301 4.99 18.77 17.34
CA GLY A 301 3.96 19.47 18.13
C GLY A 301 2.77 18.59 18.51
N ASP A 302 2.88 17.28 18.28
CA ASP A 302 1.85 16.29 18.54
C ASP A 302 2.20 15.50 19.83
N PRO A 303 1.48 15.73 20.94
CA PRO A 303 1.80 15.12 22.23
C PRO A 303 1.51 13.63 22.29
N ASN A 304 0.73 13.08 21.36
CA ASN A 304 0.36 11.67 21.34
C ASN A 304 1.22 10.85 20.38
N TYR A 305 2.01 11.52 19.54
CA TYR A 305 2.86 10.87 18.56
C TYR A 305 4.13 10.31 19.20
N ILE A 306 4.44 9.06 18.87
CA ILE A 306 5.68 8.40 19.29
C ILE A 306 6.68 8.53 18.14
N GLN A 307 7.69 9.36 18.33
CA GLN A 307 8.68 9.65 17.30
C GLN A 307 9.71 8.52 17.12
N MET A 308 9.76 7.55 18.03
CA MET A 308 10.72 6.45 18.02
C MET A 308 10.09 5.17 17.48
N TRP A 309 10.86 4.40 16.73
CA TRP A 309 10.45 3.05 16.34
C TRP A 309 10.70 2.03 17.47
N ASP A 310 9.92 0.95 17.50
CA ASP A 310 10.01 -0.10 18.53
C ASP A 310 9.46 -1.45 18.05
N GLU A 311 9.90 -2.55 18.63
CA GLU A 311 9.46 -3.92 18.28
C GLU A 311 9.62 -4.24 16.79
N ILE A 312 10.83 -4.00 16.26
CA ILE A 312 11.17 -4.36 14.88
C ILE A 312 11.88 -5.71 14.87
N TYR A 313 11.42 -6.60 14.01
CA TYR A 313 12.00 -7.93 13.83
C TYR A 313 12.29 -8.21 12.36
N VAL A 314 13.55 -8.47 12.04
CA VAL A 314 14.04 -8.70 10.67
C VAL A 314 14.72 -10.06 10.63
N HIS A 315 14.25 -10.99 9.81
CA HIS A 315 14.85 -12.32 9.73
C HIS A 315 14.61 -12.99 8.38
N ASP A 316 15.47 -13.94 8.03
CA ASP A 316 15.30 -14.79 6.85
C ASP A 316 15.10 -14.03 5.52
N ASN A 317 15.67 -12.83 5.38
CA ASN A 317 15.66 -12.10 4.11
C ASN A 317 16.93 -12.42 3.28
N THR A 318 16.82 -12.23 1.97
CA THR A 318 17.96 -12.35 1.06
C THR A 318 18.36 -10.98 0.54
N TYR A 319 19.66 -10.71 0.56
CA TYR A 319 20.23 -9.43 0.12
C TYR A 319 21.27 -9.62 -0.99
N THR A 320 21.18 -8.80 -2.02
CA THR A 320 22.27 -8.59 -2.99
C THR A 320 22.42 -7.11 -3.31
N ARG A 321 23.61 -6.73 -3.76
CA ARG A 321 23.91 -5.35 -4.14
C ARG A 321 24.93 -5.33 -5.27
N ASP A 322 24.45 -5.24 -6.50
CA ASP A 322 25.26 -5.05 -7.71
C ASP A 322 24.70 -3.89 -8.54
N GLY A 323 25.12 -2.67 -8.21
CA GLY A 323 24.61 -1.47 -8.88
C GLY A 323 25.39 -0.22 -8.56
N GLN A 324 24.84 0.92 -8.97
CA GLN A 324 25.44 2.23 -8.75
C GLN A 324 24.57 3.07 -7.83
N TYR A 325 25.18 3.57 -6.76
CA TYR A 325 24.56 4.52 -5.84
C TYR A 325 24.11 5.79 -6.57
N ASN A 326 22.84 6.16 -6.38
CA ASN A 326 22.30 7.41 -6.90
C ASN A 326 22.84 8.60 -6.08
N GLN A 327 23.59 9.49 -6.72
CA GLN A 327 24.19 10.66 -6.07
C GLN A 327 23.19 11.82 -5.86
N ASN A 328 22.02 11.79 -6.51
CA ASN A 328 20.97 12.78 -6.34
C ASN A 328 20.06 12.36 -5.19
N GLN A 329 20.31 12.94 -4.01
CA GLN A 329 19.69 12.54 -2.75
C GLN A 329 19.24 13.78 -1.98
N SER A 330 18.27 13.58 -1.07
CA SER A 330 17.85 14.62 -0.12
C SER A 330 19.00 15.03 0.81
N GLY A 331 18.91 16.20 1.45
CA GLY A 331 19.96 16.71 2.33
C GLY A 331 20.32 15.76 3.48
N THR A 332 19.30 15.20 4.15
CA THR A 332 19.49 14.21 5.23
C THR A 332 20.13 12.93 4.70
N ALA A 333 19.68 12.42 3.56
CA ALA A 333 20.24 11.22 2.93
C ALA A 333 21.71 11.39 2.50
N LEU A 334 22.06 12.56 1.94
CA LEU A 334 23.45 12.94 1.65
C LEU A 334 24.29 13.01 2.92
N CYS A 335 23.72 13.53 4.02
CA CYS A 335 24.41 13.66 5.29
C CYS A 335 24.78 12.29 5.87
N ILE A 336 23.82 11.36 5.91
CA ILE A 336 24.02 9.98 6.35
C ILE A 336 25.04 9.27 5.46
N SER A 337 24.93 9.42 4.14
CA SER A 337 25.87 8.81 3.20
C SER A 337 27.28 9.37 3.33
N ASN A 338 27.42 10.66 3.66
CA ASN A 338 28.71 11.25 4.00
C ASN A 338 29.29 10.64 5.28
N VAL A 339 28.48 10.45 6.32
CA VAL A 339 28.93 9.77 7.55
C VAL A 339 29.44 8.37 7.25
N ILE A 340 28.67 7.55 6.53
CA ILE A 340 29.05 6.20 6.11
C ILE A 340 30.38 6.23 5.35
N ARG A 341 30.50 7.11 4.34
CA ARG A 341 31.71 7.26 3.54
C ARG A 341 32.93 7.71 4.35
N THR A 342 32.78 8.66 5.28
CA THR A 342 33.89 9.14 6.11
C THR A 342 34.38 8.11 7.13
N ASN A 343 33.53 7.13 7.47
CA ASN A 343 33.92 5.96 8.24
C ASN A 343 34.49 4.83 7.37
N GLU A 344 34.73 5.09 6.07
CA GLU A 344 35.27 4.11 5.10
C GLU A 344 34.39 2.86 4.93
N LEU A 345 33.07 3.02 5.09
CA LEU A 345 32.09 1.95 4.96
C LEU A 345 31.34 2.01 3.62
N SER A 346 30.76 0.88 3.24
CA SER A 346 29.80 0.77 2.13
C SER A 346 28.37 0.93 2.65
N GLN A 347 27.41 1.16 1.74
CA GLN A 347 26.00 1.14 2.09
C GLN A 347 25.57 -0.24 2.61
N PRO A 348 24.79 -0.32 3.69
CA PRO A 348 24.52 -1.57 4.38
C PRO A 348 23.24 -2.27 3.91
N ASP A 349 23.08 -3.52 4.31
CA ASP A 349 21.81 -4.22 4.22
C ASP A 349 20.84 -3.69 5.27
N LEU A 350 21.30 -3.60 6.52
CA LEU A 350 20.52 -3.08 7.64
C LEU A 350 21.06 -1.71 8.08
N LEU A 351 20.23 -0.68 8.01
CA LEU A 351 20.55 0.68 8.42
C LEU A 351 19.57 1.14 9.50
N ILE A 352 20.07 1.42 10.70
CA ILE A 352 19.26 2.01 11.77
C ILE A 352 19.83 3.35 12.20
N ASP A 353 18.97 4.27 12.61
CA ASP A 353 19.40 5.57 13.11
C ASP A 353 19.96 5.54 14.54
N GLY A 354 19.63 4.49 15.31
CA GLY A 354 20.01 4.34 16.71
C GLY A 354 19.14 5.11 17.72
N LEU A 355 18.02 5.69 17.28
CA LEU A 355 17.08 6.45 18.11
C LEU A 355 15.85 5.63 18.53
N GLY A 356 15.76 4.35 18.18
CA GLY A 356 14.65 3.50 18.60
C GLY A 356 14.88 2.72 19.89
N LEU A 357 13.94 1.82 20.18
CA LEU A 357 13.93 1.03 21.41
C LEU A 357 14.37 -0.41 21.20
N ARG A 358 13.53 -1.25 20.55
CA ARG A 358 13.84 -2.67 20.30
C ARG A 358 13.95 -2.96 18.80
N PHE A 359 15.11 -3.48 18.41
CA PHE A 359 15.41 -3.98 17.07
C PHE A 359 16.12 -5.33 17.22
N CYS A 360 15.51 -6.36 16.65
CA CYS A 360 16.04 -7.72 16.59
C CYS A 360 16.27 -8.12 15.12
N ALA A 361 17.43 -8.71 14.84
CA ALA A 361 17.80 -9.19 13.52
C ALA A 361 18.35 -10.62 13.60
N GLN A 362 17.72 -11.57 12.91
CA GLN A 362 18.18 -12.96 12.74
C GLN A 362 18.40 -13.24 11.26
N GLU A 363 19.43 -12.60 10.72
CA GLU A 363 19.76 -12.63 9.29
C GLU A 363 20.95 -13.56 8.99
N ALA A 364 21.16 -13.83 7.69
CA ALA A 364 22.28 -14.65 7.24
C ALA A 364 23.65 -14.11 7.70
N ALA A 365 24.61 -15.02 7.91
CA ALA A 365 25.97 -14.62 8.27
C ALA A 365 26.59 -13.75 7.17
N GLY A 366 27.10 -12.57 7.54
CA GLY A 366 27.69 -11.61 6.62
C GLY A 366 26.77 -10.46 6.20
N THR A 367 25.49 -10.47 6.61
CA THR A 367 24.60 -9.31 6.47
C THR A 367 25.24 -8.08 7.09
N SER A 368 25.37 -7.02 6.30
CA SER A 368 26.02 -5.78 6.72
C SER A 368 25.06 -4.90 7.52
N PHE A 369 25.58 -4.29 8.59
CA PHE A 369 24.79 -3.51 9.52
C PHE A 369 25.49 -2.18 9.84
N ILE A 370 24.72 -1.10 9.87
CA ILE A 370 25.15 0.21 10.35
C ILE A 370 24.07 0.80 11.25
N ASN A 371 24.48 1.17 12.46
CA ASN A 371 23.78 2.11 13.31
C ASN A 371 24.48 3.47 13.21
N ILE A 372 23.75 4.48 12.72
CA ILE A 372 24.26 5.84 12.47
C ILE A 372 24.52 6.64 13.76
N ASP A 373 23.98 6.17 14.90
CA ASP A 373 24.12 6.83 16.19
C ASP A 373 23.68 8.31 16.11
N ALA A 374 22.51 8.55 15.52
CA ALA A 374 22.04 9.87 15.11
C ALA A 374 22.00 10.89 16.26
N GLY A 375 21.83 10.43 17.51
CA GLY A 375 21.91 11.28 18.70
C GLY A 375 23.28 11.89 18.97
N ASN A 376 24.35 11.36 18.37
CA ASN A 376 25.74 11.83 18.46
C ASN A 376 26.29 12.36 17.13
N LEU A 377 25.44 12.46 16.09
CA LEU A 377 25.84 12.89 14.76
C LEU A 377 25.93 14.42 14.68
N ASN A 378 27.01 14.95 14.10
CA ASN A 378 27.13 16.36 13.79
C ASN A 378 26.47 16.63 12.44
N THR A 379 25.25 17.17 12.45
CA THR A 379 24.44 17.43 11.25
C THR A 379 24.93 18.63 10.43
N GLU A 380 25.70 19.56 11.02
CA GLU A 380 26.29 20.70 10.29
C GLU A 380 27.44 20.26 9.37
N THR A 381 28.23 19.28 9.81
CA THR A 381 29.40 18.79 9.09
C THR A 381 29.17 17.41 8.46
N CYS A 382 28.04 16.76 8.78
CA CYS A 382 27.73 15.38 8.39
C CYS A 382 28.86 14.41 8.74
N THR A 383 29.29 14.48 10.00
CA THR A 383 30.32 13.62 10.57
C THR A 383 29.84 12.99 11.89
N GLY A 384 30.35 11.80 12.18
CA GLY A 384 30.00 11.06 13.38
C GLY A 384 30.65 9.69 13.36
N ASN A 385 30.71 9.04 14.52
CA ASN A 385 31.08 7.63 14.59
C ASN A 385 29.83 6.79 14.40
N VAL A 386 29.97 5.65 13.73
CA VAL A 386 28.89 4.67 13.55
C VAL A 386 29.23 3.37 14.25
N LYS A 387 28.23 2.52 14.48
CA LYS A 387 28.41 1.16 15.01
C LYS A 387 28.07 0.16 13.92
N THR A 388 28.94 -0.82 13.72
CA THR A 388 28.76 -1.88 12.72
C THR A 388 28.60 -3.27 13.34
N ASP A 389 28.79 -3.38 14.65
CA ASP A 389 28.58 -4.63 15.38
C ASP A 389 27.09 -4.86 15.61
N ILE A 390 26.54 -5.85 14.90
CA ILE A 390 25.13 -6.27 15.02
C ILE A 390 24.88 -7.11 16.26
N THR A 391 25.89 -7.59 16.99
CA THR A 391 25.74 -8.58 18.09
C THR A 391 24.72 -8.15 19.16
N ALA A 392 24.59 -6.85 19.41
CA ALA A 392 23.59 -6.33 20.37
C ALA A 392 22.13 -6.49 19.90
N HIS A 393 21.92 -6.78 18.61
CA HIS A 393 20.65 -6.96 17.93
C HIS A 393 20.40 -8.41 17.48
N ASP A 394 21.33 -9.33 17.73
CA ASP A 394 21.10 -10.77 17.56
C ASP A 394 20.18 -11.28 18.67
N CYS A 395 18.87 -11.11 18.45
CA CYS A 395 17.81 -11.50 19.34
C CYS A 395 16.60 -12.01 18.56
N THR A 396 15.76 -12.81 19.20
CA THR A 396 14.47 -13.22 18.63
C THR A 396 13.42 -12.16 18.96
N GLY A 397 12.82 -11.59 17.93
CA GLY A 397 11.70 -10.65 18.06
C GLY A 397 10.36 -11.37 18.27
N THR A 398 9.27 -10.62 18.07
CA THR A 398 7.91 -11.16 18.15
C THR A 398 7.41 -11.49 16.75
N GLU A 399 7.12 -12.76 16.48
CA GLU A 399 6.35 -13.15 15.29
C GLU A 399 4.93 -12.60 15.40
N LEU A 400 4.46 -11.92 14.35
CA LEU A 400 3.17 -11.25 14.36
C LEU A 400 2.07 -12.16 13.77
N PRO A 401 0.84 -12.11 14.31
CA PRO A 401 -0.26 -12.88 13.77
C PRO A 401 -0.66 -12.37 12.38
N ALA A 402 -1.16 -13.28 11.54
CA ALA A 402 -1.69 -12.91 10.24
C ALA A 402 -2.94 -12.04 10.32
N VAL A 403 -3.03 -11.08 9.40
CA VAL A 403 -4.27 -10.34 9.18
C VAL A 403 -5.29 -11.29 8.55
N SER A 404 -6.48 -11.37 9.14
CA SER A 404 -7.53 -12.27 8.66
C SER A 404 -8.89 -11.59 8.74
N PHE A 405 -9.46 -11.33 7.57
CA PHE A 405 -10.87 -10.99 7.35
C PHE A 405 -11.31 -11.70 6.06
N ASN A 406 -12.62 -11.81 5.80
CA ASN A 406 -13.08 -12.33 4.51
C ASN A 406 -12.88 -11.22 3.45
N PRO A 407 -11.87 -11.33 2.58
CA PRO A 407 -11.39 -10.19 1.82
C PRO A 407 -12.36 -9.73 0.73
N TYR A 408 -13.31 -10.59 0.36
CA TYR A 408 -14.31 -10.30 -0.66
C TYR A 408 -15.72 -10.15 -0.09
N GLY A 409 -15.89 -10.17 1.24
CA GLY A 409 -17.19 -10.05 1.89
C GLY A 409 -18.24 -10.99 1.29
N THR A 410 -19.37 -10.44 0.83
CA THR A 410 -20.38 -11.11 -0.03
C THR A 410 -20.24 -10.71 -1.50
N SER A 411 -19.20 -9.94 -1.84
CA SER A 411 -18.92 -9.38 -3.16
C SER A 411 -18.27 -10.36 -4.14
N LEU A 412 -17.86 -11.56 -3.73
CA LEU A 412 -17.46 -12.63 -4.65
C LEU A 412 -18.21 -13.92 -4.36
#